data_AF-A0A358XZR0-F1
#
_entry.id   AF-A0A358XZR0-F1
#
_cell.length_a   1.000
_cell.length_b   1.000
_cell.length_c   1.000
_cell.angle_alpha   90.00
_cell.angle_beta   90.00
_cell.angle_gamma   90.00
#
_symmetry.space_group_name_H-M   'P 1'
#
loop_
_entity.id
_entity.type
_entity.pdbx_description
1 polymer ?
#
loop_
_entity_poly.entity_id
_entity_poly.type
_entity_poly.pdbx_seq_one_letter_code
_entity_poly.pdbx_strand_id
1 'polypeptide(L)' 'MMAYWSQFARSGNPNRDGLPAWPPFNPTEQPHLRLDVVMAQGQNDRRERLDAMDAYYAEKLTP' A
#
# COMPACT_ATOMS: atom_id res chain seq x y z
N MET A 1 3.54 4.66 -14.73
CA MET A 1 2.48 3.78 -14.20
C MET A 1 2.53 2.37 -14.80
N MET A 2 2.32 2.20 -16.11
CA MET A 2 2.30 0.87 -16.76
C MET A 2 3.55 0.02 -16.50
N ALA A 3 4.71 0.66 -16.36
CA ALA A 3 5.97 -0.01 -16.08
C ALA A 3 5.99 -0.79 -14.74
N TYR A 4 5.39 -0.26 -13.67
CA TYR A 4 5.26 -0.98 -12.39
C TYR A 4 4.36 -2.21 -12.56
N TRP A 5 3.22 -2.03 -13.24
CA TRP A 5 2.24 -3.10 -13.46
C TRP A 5 2.78 -4.22 -14.34
N SER A 6 3.47 -3.89 -15.44
CA SER A 6 4.08 -4.91 -16.32
C SER A 6 5.17 -5.70 -15.60
N GLN A 7 5.97 -5.04 -14.76
CA GLN A 7 7.05 -5.69 -14.01
C GLN A 7 6.47 -6.60 -12.91
N PHE A 8 5.45 -6.12 -12.19
CA PHE A 8 4.72 -6.93 -11.23
C PHE A 8 4.09 -8.18 -11.87
N ALA A 9 3.40 -8.03 -13.01
CA ALA A 9 2.81 -9.15 -13.73
C ALA A 9 3.85 -10.18 -14.20
N ARG A 10 5.09 -9.73 -14.49
CA ARG A 10 6.19 -10.60 -14.93
C ARG A 10 6.85 -11.36 -13.79
N SER A 11 7.10 -10.72 -12.64
CA SER A 11 7.99 -11.28 -11.60
C SER A 11 7.44 -11.22 -10.17
N GLY A 12 6.22 -10.73 -9.96
CA GLY A 12 5.65 -10.49 -8.63
C GLY A 12 6.31 -9.34 -7.85
N ASN A 13 7.29 -8.65 -8.45
CA ASN A 13 7.97 -7.51 -7.87
C ASN A 13 7.74 -6.31 -8.82
N PRO A 14 7.17 -5.19 -8.37
CA PRO A 14 6.90 -4.04 -9.24
C PRO A 14 8.17 -3.22 -9.57
N ASN A 15 9.27 -3.40 -8.82
CA ASN A 15 10.44 -2.54 -8.88
C ASN A 15 11.30 -2.72 -10.14
N ARG A 16 11.84 -1.61 -10.65
CA ARG A 16 12.81 -1.54 -11.75
C ARG A 16 13.67 -0.28 -11.64
N ASP A 17 14.79 -0.27 -12.35
CA ASP A 17 15.67 0.90 -12.42
C ASP A 17 14.94 2.14 -12.96
N GLY A 18 15.27 3.29 -12.36
CA GLY A 18 14.72 4.59 -12.72
C GLY A 18 13.33 4.90 -12.15
N LEU A 19 12.77 4.02 -11.30
CA LEU A 19 11.52 4.25 -10.59
C LEU A 19 11.74 4.28 -9.07
N PRO A 20 10.96 5.08 -8.30
CA PRO A 20 10.96 4.99 -6.85
C PRO A 20 10.71 3.55 -6.37
N ALA A 21 11.36 3.14 -5.28
CA ALA A 21 11.12 1.81 -4.75
C ALA A 21 9.68 1.70 -4.21
N TRP A 22 9.07 0.54 -4.44
CA TRP A 22 7.80 0.11 -3.89
C TRP A 22 8.07 -1.15 -3.05
N PRO A 23 8.37 -0.99 -1.76
CA PRO A 23 8.68 -2.12 -0.88
C PRO A 23 7.42 -2.99 -0.64
N PRO A 24 7.60 -4.27 -0.28
CA PRO A 24 6.50 -5.13 0.13
C PRO A 24 5.73 -4.53 1.31
N PHE A 25 4.40 -4.70 1.28
CA PHE A 25 3.56 -4.30 2.39
C PHE A 25 3.83 -5.19 3.61
N ASN A 26 3.85 -4.59 4.80
CA ASN A 26 3.87 -5.30 6.07
C ASN A 26 2.90 -4.64 7.07
N PRO A 27 2.24 -5.38 7.99
CA PRO A 27 1.24 -4.81 8.88
C PRO A 27 1.77 -3.78 9.89
N THR A 28 3.06 -3.82 10.21
CA THR A 28 3.69 -2.97 11.22
C THR A 28 3.88 -1.55 10.70
N GLU A 29 4.56 -1.40 9.57
CA GLU A 29 4.96 -0.12 8.97
C GLU A 29 3.99 0.33 7.86
N GLN A 30 3.23 -0.60 7.29
CA GLN A 30 2.26 -0.36 6.22
C GLN A 30 2.82 0.52 5.08
N PRO A 31 4.00 0.17 4.53
CA PRO A 31 4.62 0.99 3.51
C PRO A 31 3.82 0.90 2.21
N HIS A 32 3.72 2.03 1.51
CA HIS A 32 3.02 2.14 0.24
C HIS A 32 3.75 3.10 -0.70
N LEU A 33 3.45 2.96 -1.99
CA LEU A 33 3.80 3.96 -3.00
C LEU A 33 2.56 4.78 -3.34
N ARG A 34 2.65 6.10 -3.18
CA ARG A 34 1.61 7.03 -3.62
C ARG A 34 1.76 7.26 -5.11
N LEU A 35 0.75 6.80 -5.85
CA LEU A 35 0.65 6.93 -7.30
C LEU A 35 -0.05 8.24 -7.65
N ASP A 36 0.73 9.32 -7.71
CA ASP A 36 0.27 10.68 -8.03
C ASP A 36 1.18 11.31 -9.11
N VAL A 37 0.95 12.57 -9.49
CA VAL A 37 1.82 13.37 -10.37
C VAL A 37 3.27 13.31 -9.90
N VAL A 38 3.47 13.42 -8.58
CA VAL A 38 4.74 13.16 -7.92
C VAL A 38 4.62 11.85 -7.16
N MET A 39 5.36 10.84 -7.61
CA MET A 39 5.43 9.57 -6.92
C MET A 39 6.28 9.70 -5.65
N ALA A 40 5.73 9.24 -4.53
CA ALA A 40 6.41 9.27 -3.24
C ALA A 40 6.07 8.04 -2.42
N GLN A 41 7.02 7.57 -1.62
CA GLN A 41 6.74 6.56 -0.62
C GLN A 41 6.00 7.17 0.56
N GLY A 42 5.18 6.36 1.22
CA GLY A 42 4.56 6.69 2.48
C GLY A 42 4.38 5.46 3.35
N GLN A 43 3.90 5.68 4.57
CA GLN A 43 3.60 4.65 5.56
C GLN A 43 2.31 5.01 6.28
N ASN A 44 1.64 4.01 6.85
CA ASN A 44 0.44 4.18 7.69
C ASN A 44 -0.69 5.01 7.02
N ASP A 45 -0.95 4.79 5.73
CA ASP A 45 -1.95 5.60 5.01
C ASP A 45 -3.34 5.43 5.65
N ARG A 46 -3.89 6.55 6.14
CA ARG A 46 -5.20 6.61 6.81
C ARG A 46 -5.38 5.63 7.97
N ARG A 47 -4.30 5.16 8.60
CA ARG A 47 -4.33 4.12 9.65
C ARG A 47 -5.38 4.38 10.72
N GLU A 48 -5.42 5.58 11.31
CA GLU A 48 -6.40 5.93 12.34
C GLU A 48 -7.86 5.75 11.91
N ARG A 49 -8.18 6.07 10.65
CA ARG A 49 -9.55 5.93 10.13
C ARG A 49 -9.90 4.47 9.84
N LEU A 50 -8.93 3.70 9.34
CA LEU A 50 -9.08 2.27 9.10
C LEU A 50 -9.24 1.52 10.42
N ASP A 51 -8.42 1.83 11.42
CA ASP A 51 -8.51 1.27 12.76
C ASP A 51 -9.87 1.58 13.41
N ALA A 52 -10.40 2.79 13.23
CA ALA A 52 -11.73 3.16 13.70
C ALA A 52 -12.86 2.39 13.00
N MET A 53 -12.73 2.15 11.68
CA MET A 53 -13.69 1.32 10.93
C MET A 53 -13.63 -0.14 11.38
N ASP A 54 -12.43 -0.69 11.55
CA ASP A 54 -12.23 -2.05 12.04
C ASP A 54 -12.85 -2.25 13.42
N ALA A 55 -12.66 -1.29 14.34
CA ALA A 55 -13.29 -1.31 15.66
C ALA A 55 -14.82 -1.26 15.58
N TYR A 56 -15.37 -0.39 14.74
CA TYR A 56 -16.82 -0.31 14.53
C TYR A 56 -17.40 -1.63 14.02
N TYR A 57 -16.77 -2.23 13.01
CA TYR A 57 -17.25 -3.48 12.43
C TYR A 57 -17.07 -4.67 13.37
N ALA A 58 -16.00 -4.73 14.14
CA ALA A 58 -15.81 -5.75 15.17
C ALA A 58 -16.96 -5.73 16.18
N GLU A 59 -17.38 -4.56 16.66
CA GLU A 59 -18.51 -4.43 17.58
C GLU A 59 -19.84 -4.89 16.96
N LYS A 60 -20.09 -4.58 15.68
CA LYS A 60 -21.38 -4.87 15.01
C LYS A 60 -21.50 -6.28 14.41
N LEU A 61 -20.38 -6.96 14.16
CA LEU A 61 -20.34 -8.31 13.58
C LEU A 61 -20.08 -9.42 14.61
N THR A 62 -19.94 -9.07 15.89
CA THR A 62 -19.90 -10.08 16.96
C THR A 62 -21.35 -10.47 17.30
N PRO A 63 -21.75 -11.75 17.18
CA PRO A 63 -23.13 -12.20 17.44
C PRO A 63 -23.58 -12.00 18.90
#